data_AF-A0A2V8RU08-F1
#
_entry.id   AF-A0A2V8RU08-F1
#
_cell.length_a   1.000
_cell.length_b   1.000
_cell.length_c   1.000
_cell.angle_alpha   90.00
_cell.angle_beta   90.00
_cell.angle_gamma   90.00
#
_symmetry.space_group_name_H-M   'P 1'
#
loop_
_entity.id
_entity.type
_entity.pdbx_description
1 polymer ?
#
loop_
_entity_poly.entity_id
_entity_poly.type
_entity_poly.pdbx_seq_one_letter_code
_entity_poly.pdbx_strand_id
1 'polypeptide(L)'
;MLHAWQTIAPEKSFGGMTVAQFEAVITPALAERQHIAELNDQLIQSTATRDQLDGNFNAKAKQVIAGILADPTQGPDSALYEAMGYTPERDRKTGLHRTKHKEPDKK
;
A
#
# COMPACT_ATOMS: atom_id res chain seq x y z
N MET A 1 -11.24 -32.49 12.93
CA MET A 1 -12.06 -33.54 12.29
C MET A 1 -11.23 -34.78 11.95
N LEU A 2 -10.21 -34.67 11.07
CA LEU A 2 -9.37 -35.80 10.67
C LEU A 2 -8.82 -36.59 11.88
N HIS A 3 -8.21 -35.89 12.84
CA HIS A 3 -7.66 -36.54 14.04
C HIS A 3 -8.73 -37.30 14.86
N ALA A 4 -9.94 -36.74 15.01
CA ALA A 4 -11.01 -37.42 15.75
C ALA A 4 -11.44 -38.72 15.06
N TRP A 5 -11.51 -38.73 13.72
CA TRP A 5 -11.80 -39.94 12.96
C TRP A 5 -10.67 -40.97 13.10
N GLN A 6 -9.41 -40.55 12.92
CA GLN A 6 -8.23 -41.40 13.09
C GLN A 6 -8.19 -42.07 14.48
N THR A 7 -8.61 -41.38 15.54
CA THR A 7 -8.57 -41.89 16.91
C THR A 7 -9.77 -42.77 17.28
N ILE A 8 -10.99 -42.35 16.91
CA ILE A 8 -12.23 -42.97 17.41
C ILE A 8 -12.71 -44.10 16.49
N ALA A 9 -12.49 -43.97 15.18
CA ALA A 9 -13.05 -44.88 14.19
C ALA A 9 -12.12 -45.11 12.98
N PRO A 10 -10.83 -45.48 13.19
CA PRO A 10 -9.85 -45.58 12.11
C PRO A 10 -10.24 -46.58 11.00
N GLU A 11 -10.96 -47.64 11.37
CA GLU A 11 -11.37 -48.69 10.43
C GLU A 11 -12.74 -48.42 9.78
N LYS A 12 -13.48 -47.41 10.23
CA LYS A 12 -14.79 -47.08 9.66
C LYS A 12 -14.61 -46.24 8.40
N SER A 13 -15.45 -46.56 7.41
CA SER A 13 -15.61 -45.74 6.21
C SER A 13 -16.83 -44.84 6.37
N PHE A 14 -16.69 -43.58 5.96
CA PHE A 14 -17.79 -42.62 5.90
C PHE A 14 -17.86 -42.05 4.49
N GLY A 15 -19.07 -41.91 3.94
CA GLY A 15 -19.24 -41.43 2.56
C GLY A 15 -18.56 -42.28 1.49
N GLY A 16 -18.33 -43.58 1.78
CA GLY A 16 -17.60 -44.48 0.88
C GLY A 16 -16.08 -44.30 0.89
N MET A 17 -15.53 -43.51 1.83
CA MET A 17 -14.09 -43.24 1.92
C MET A 17 -13.52 -43.69 3.27
N THR A 18 -12.28 -44.18 3.25
CA THR A 18 -11.50 -44.42 4.47
C THR A 18 -10.89 -43.12 4.99
N VAL A 19 -10.44 -43.12 6.24
CA VAL A 19 -9.76 -41.96 6.85
C VAL A 19 -8.49 -41.56 6.07
N ALA A 20 -7.74 -42.53 5.54
CA ALA A 20 -6.55 -42.29 4.73
C ALA A 20 -6.88 -41.68 3.36
N GLN A 21 -7.97 -42.11 2.72
CA GLN A 21 -8.43 -41.51 1.46
C GLN A 21 -8.91 -40.08 1.67
N PHE A 22 -9.62 -39.83 2.77
CA PHE A 22 -10.06 -38.47 3.12
C PHE A 22 -8.86 -37.55 3.42
N GLU A 23 -7.87 -38.03 4.19
CA GLU A 23 -6.62 -37.31 4.46
C GLU A 23 -5.89 -36.91 3.18
N ALA A 24 -5.78 -37.82 2.21
CA ALA A 24 -5.16 -37.55 0.93
C ALA A 24 -5.89 -36.45 0.13
N VAL A 25 -7.22 -36.35 0.25
CA VAL A 25 -8.02 -35.32 -0.42
C VAL A 25 -7.86 -33.95 0.25
N ILE A 26 -7.82 -33.88 1.58
CA ILE A 26 -7.79 -32.60 2.29
C ILE A 26 -6.37 -32.02 2.44
N THR A 27 -5.33 -32.87 2.44
CA THR A 27 -3.94 -32.44 2.62
C THR A 27 -3.50 -31.34 1.64
N PRO A 28 -3.74 -31.46 0.32
CA PRO A 28 -3.39 -30.40 -0.62
C PRO A 28 -4.09 -29.08 -0.33
N ALA A 29 -5.38 -29.12 0.05
CA ALA A 29 -6.13 -27.91 0.38
C ALA A 29 -5.63 -27.26 1.68
N LEU A 30 -5.18 -28.04 2.66
CA LEU A 30 -4.55 -27.53 3.87
C LEU A 30 -3.18 -26.90 3.59
N ALA A 31 -2.37 -27.55 2.74
CA ALA A 31 -1.07 -27.03 2.32
C ALA A 31 -1.22 -25.69 1.58
N GLU A 32 -2.18 -25.56 0.67
CA GLU A 32 -2.42 -24.31 -0.05
C GLU A 32 -2.89 -23.18 0.89
N ARG A 33 -3.74 -23.49 1.88
CA ARG A 33 -4.13 -22.50 2.90
C ARG A 33 -2.94 -22.00 3.71
N GLN A 34 -2.01 -22.89 4.05
CA GLN A 34 -0.78 -22.52 4.73
C GLN A 34 0.11 -21.68 3.83
N HIS A 35 0.26 -22.05 2.56
CA HIS A 35 1.02 -21.29 1.58
C HIS A 35 0.48 -19.86 1.39
N ILE A 36 -0.85 -19.70 1.32
CA ILE A 36 -1.49 -18.37 1.27
C ILE A 36 -1.18 -17.55 2.53
N ALA A 37 -1.18 -18.17 3.72
CA ALA A 37 -0.81 -17.47 4.95
C ALA A 37 0.65 -16.97 4.89
N GLU A 38 1.58 -17.81 4.42
CA GLU A 38 2.98 -17.44 4.23
C GLU A 38 3.16 -16.28 3.21
N LEU A 39 2.43 -16.33 2.09
CA LEU A 39 2.44 -15.25 1.10
C LEU A 39 1.90 -13.93 1.67
N ASN A 40 0.87 -13.97 2.50
CA ASN A 40 0.36 -12.77 3.17
C ASN A 40 1.38 -12.18 4.13
N ASP A 41 2.09 -13.00 4.89
CA ASP A 41 3.17 -12.55 5.78
C ASP A 41 4.31 -11.90 4.98
N GLN A 42 4.70 -12.51 3.85
CA GLN A 42 5.70 -11.95 2.94
C GLN A 42 5.24 -10.61 2.33
N LEU A 43 3.97 -10.50 1.98
CA LEU A 43 3.38 -9.25 1.46
C LEU A 43 3.44 -8.15 2.51
N ILE A 44 3.09 -8.45 3.77
CA ILE A 44 3.16 -7.49 4.88
C ILE A 44 4.60 -7.00 5.07
N GLN A 45 5.57 -7.92 5.13
CA GLN A 45 6.99 -7.56 5.28
C GLN A 45 7.50 -6.71 4.11
N SER A 46 7.14 -7.08 2.89
CA SER A 46 7.55 -6.35 1.68
C SER A 46 6.92 -4.97 1.62
N THR A 47 5.66 -4.84 2.04
CA THR A 47 4.96 -3.56 2.13
C THR A 47 5.61 -2.64 3.15
N ALA A 48 5.89 -3.14 4.36
CA ALA A 48 6.60 -2.37 5.38
C ALA A 48 7.99 -1.92 4.91
N THR A 49 8.73 -2.81 4.25
CA THR A 49 10.05 -2.50 3.67
C THR A 49 9.94 -1.41 2.60
N ARG A 50 8.98 -1.53 1.68
CA ARG A 50 8.71 -0.51 0.66
C ARG A 50 8.41 0.83 1.31
N ASP A 51 7.51 0.88 2.27
CA ASP A 51 7.10 2.14 2.91
C ASP A 51 8.29 2.84 3.62
N GLN A 52 9.19 2.07 4.23
CA GLN A 52 10.44 2.60 4.78
C GLN A 52 11.36 3.19 3.70
N LEU A 53 11.55 2.46 2.59
CA LEU A 53 12.40 2.89 1.48
C LEU A 53 11.83 4.13 0.78
N ASP A 54 10.52 4.16 0.56
CA ASP A 54 9.81 5.29 -0.02
C ASP A 54 9.88 6.52 0.89
N GLY A 55 9.87 6.34 2.21
CA GLY A 55 10.13 7.42 3.17
C GLY A 55 11.49 8.09 2.93
N ASN A 56 12.54 7.29 2.77
CA ASN A 56 13.89 7.78 2.48
C ASN A 56 13.98 8.43 1.10
N PHE A 57 13.38 7.81 0.08
CA PHE A 57 13.31 8.36 -1.26
C PHE A 57 12.62 9.73 -1.26
N ASN A 58 11.44 9.84 -0.65
CA ASN A 58 10.66 11.08 -0.59
C ASN A 58 11.43 12.20 0.14
N ALA A 59 12.16 11.89 1.20
CA ALA A 59 13.00 12.86 1.89
C ALA A 59 14.10 13.41 0.98
N LYS A 60 14.74 12.53 0.19
CA LYS A 60 15.78 12.93 -0.78
C LYS A 60 15.22 13.66 -1.99
N ALA A 61 14.10 13.21 -2.53
CA ALA A 61 13.41 13.88 -3.63
C ALA A 61 13.07 15.33 -3.27
N LYS A 62 12.55 15.58 -2.06
CA LYS A 62 12.29 16.94 -1.56
C LYS A 62 13.55 17.82 -1.53
N GLN A 63 14.69 17.27 -1.12
CA GLN A 63 15.97 17.99 -1.12
C GLN A 63 16.41 18.37 -2.53
N VAL A 64 16.28 17.44 -3.49
CA VAL A 64 16.60 17.70 -4.90
C VAL A 64 15.69 18.79 -5.47
N ILE A 65 14.39 18.73 -5.20
CA ILE A 65 13.44 19.74 -5.65
C ILE A 65 13.74 21.11 -5.04
N ALA A 66 14.07 21.18 -3.75
CA ALA A 66 14.49 22.42 -3.12
C ALA A 66 15.76 23.00 -3.80
N GLY A 67 16.70 22.13 -4.21
CA GLY A 67 17.86 22.52 -5.01
C GLY A 67 17.48 23.09 -6.36
N ILE A 68 16.59 22.43 -7.11
CA ILE A 68 16.10 22.91 -8.42
C ILE A 68 15.43 24.28 -8.31
N LEU A 69 14.62 24.48 -7.27
CA LEU A 69 13.95 25.76 -7.02
C LEU A 69 14.93 26.89 -6.69
N ALA A 70 16.04 26.58 -6.00
CA ALA A 70 17.08 27.54 -5.67
C ALA A 70 18.13 27.72 -6.78
N ASP A 71 18.11 26.88 -7.81
CA ASP A 71 19.08 26.90 -8.89
C ASP A 71 18.82 28.08 -9.85
N PRO A 72 19.82 28.91 -10.16
CA PRO A 72 19.64 30.10 -10.99
C PRO A 72 19.35 29.79 -12.47
N THR A 73 19.57 28.57 -12.93
CA THR A 73 19.36 28.14 -14.33
C THR A 73 18.08 27.34 -14.53
N GLN A 74 17.53 26.76 -13.46
CA GLN A 74 16.26 26.02 -13.49
C GLN A 74 15.15 26.85 -12.84
N GLY A 75 15.03 26.81 -11.51
CA GLY A 75 14.03 27.57 -10.78
C GLY A 75 12.59 27.05 -10.93
N PRO A 76 11.62 27.75 -10.30
CA PRO A 76 10.21 27.32 -10.20
C PRO A 76 9.45 27.27 -11.51
N ASP A 77 9.92 27.95 -12.56
CA ASP A 77 9.29 27.96 -13.88
C ASP A 77 10.04 27.13 -14.93
N SER A 78 11.05 26.34 -14.51
CA SER A 78 11.80 25.47 -15.42
C SER A 78 10.96 24.36 -16.03
N ALA A 79 11.32 24.00 -17.27
CA ALA A 79 10.78 22.80 -17.92
C ALA A 79 11.11 21.52 -17.14
N LEU A 80 12.25 21.46 -16.44
CA LEU A 80 12.62 20.32 -15.60
C LEU A 80 11.66 20.15 -14.41
N TYR A 81 11.34 21.24 -13.71
CA TYR A 81 10.40 21.22 -12.60
C TYR A 81 9.00 20.78 -13.03
N GLU A 82 8.53 21.27 -14.18
CA GLU A 82 7.25 20.88 -14.79
C GLU A 82 7.24 19.40 -15.22
N ALA A 83 8.31 18.94 -15.87
CA ALA A 83 8.44 17.53 -16.30
C ALA A 83 8.50 16.54 -15.13
N MET A 84 8.96 16.99 -13.95
CA MET A 84 8.88 16.21 -12.70
C MET A 84 7.45 16.14 -12.11
N GLY A 85 6.47 16.77 -12.77
CA GLY A 85 5.05 16.74 -12.40
C GLY A 85 4.63 17.82 -11.41
N TYR A 86 5.51 18.77 -11.10
CA TYR A 86 5.17 19.91 -10.25
C TYR A 86 4.54 21.04 -11.06
N THR A 87 3.64 21.81 -10.44
CA THR A 87 3.04 23.00 -11.08
C THR A 87 4.00 24.18 -11.01
N PRO A 88 4.42 24.75 -12.17
CA PRO A 88 5.21 25.97 -12.25
C PRO A 88 4.55 27.17 -11.57
N GLU A 89 5.33 28.17 -11.16
CA GLU A 89 4.80 29.36 -10.49
C GLU A 89 3.89 30.19 -11.41
N ARG A 90 4.23 30.28 -12.70
CA ARG A 90 3.38 30.91 -13.74
C ARG A 90 1.96 30.35 -13.81
N ASP A 91 1.78 29.07 -13.47
CA ASP A 91 0.51 28.35 -13.58
C ASP A 91 -0.21 28.21 -12.23
N ARG A 92 0.45 28.58 -11.12
CA ARG A 92 -0.15 28.60 -9.80
C ARG A 92 -1.12 29.78 -9.70
N LYS A 93 -2.41 29.49 -9.69
CA LYS A 93 -3.44 30.49 -9.34
C LYS A 93 -3.19 30.98 -7.91
N THR A 94 -2.90 32.26 -7.74
CA THR A 94 -2.72 32.92 -6.44
C THR A 94 -4.07 33.13 -5.76
N GLY A 95 -4.71 32.04 -5.33
CA GLY A 95 -6.05 32.04 -4.76
C GLY A 95 -6.09 32.40 -3.28
N LEU A 96 -6.09 33.72 -2.95
CA LEU A 96 -6.70 34.23 -1.72
C LEU A 96 -7.21 35.67 -1.91
N HIS A 97 -8.45 35.83 -2.37
CA HIS A 97 -9.15 37.12 -2.29
C HIS A 97 -9.84 37.25 -0.93
N ARG A 98 -9.29 38.09 -0.03
CA ARG A 98 -10.01 38.54 1.18
C ARG A 98 -11.09 39.53 0.77
N THR A 99 -12.34 39.10 0.64
CA THR A 99 -13.47 40.03 0.52
C THR A 99 -13.58 40.84 1.81
N LYS A 100 -13.48 42.17 1.72
CA LYS A 100 -13.59 43.07 2.88
C LYS A 100 -14.92 42.83 3.60
N HIS A 101 -14.86 42.64 4.92
CA HIS A 101 -16.04 42.50 5.78
C HIS A 101 -16.87 43.80 5.67
N LYS A 102 -18.12 43.73 5.20
CA LYS A 102 -19.05 44.87 5.21
C LYS A 102 -19.29 45.26 6.66
N GLU A 103 -18.93 46.48 7.05
CA GLU A 103 -19.37 47.05 8.33
C GLU A 103 -20.91 47.09 8.38
N PRO A 104 -21.53 46.73 9.51
CA PRO A 104 -22.99 46.78 9.63
C PRO A 104 -23.46 48.23 9.71
N ASP A 105 -24.40 48.61 8.83
CA ASP A 105 -25.07 49.91 8.83
C ASP A 105 -25.65 50.20 10.23
N LYS A 106 -25.20 51.30 10.84
CA LYS A 106 -25.77 51.82 12.08
C LYS A 106 -27.11 52.48 11.75
N LYS A 107 -28.15 52.05 12.47
CA LYS A 107 -29.53 52.57 12.43
C LYS A 107 -29.61 54.06 12.73
#